data_AF-A0A7K7AB42-F1
#
_entry.id   AF-A0A7K7AB42-F1
#
_cell.length_a   1.000
_cell.length_b   1.000
_cell.length_c   1.000
_cell.angle_alpha   90.00
_cell.angle_beta   90.00
_cell.angle_gamma   90.00
#
_symmetry.space_group_name_H-M   'P 1'
#
loop_
_entity.id
_entity.type
_entity.pdbx_description
1 polymer ?
#
loop_
_entity_poly.entity_id
_entity_poly.type
_entity_poly.pdbx_seq_one_letter_code
_entity_poly.pdbx_strand_id
1 'polypeptide(L)'
;MSPRSSRRTGAHRARSLRRLGKGKRRRRDLDEIHGDLRPDAAARLLRQEPDPDLPGCAQFYCLHCARYFVDLTSMKEHFRSKVHKKRLKQLSEEPYTQEEAERAAGMGSYIPPKKVEVRTQPIDEEVEMEASS
;
A
#
# COMPACT_ATOMS: atom_id res chain seq x y z
N MET A 1 19.28 55.12 3.23
CA MET A 1 19.14 54.31 2.00
C MET A 1 18.88 52.87 2.41
N SER A 2 17.67 52.34 2.22
CA SER A 2 17.34 50.95 2.62
C SER A 2 18.00 49.94 1.67
N PRO A 3 18.59 48.84 2.16
CA PRO A 3 19.24 47.87 1.30
C PRO A 3 18.23 47.22 0.34
N ARG A 4 18.56 47.18 -0.95
CA ARG A 4 17.78 46.49 -1.98
C ARG A 4 17.73 45.01 -1.62
N SER A 5 16.53 44.44 -1.52
CA SER A 5 16.34 43.03 -1.17
C SER A 5 17.13 42.15 -2.15
N SER A 6 18.11 41.40 -1.63
CA SER A 6 18.89 40.48 -2.43
C SER A 6 17.99 39.36 -2.94
N ARG A 7 18.06 39.05 -4.25
CA ARG A 7 17.35 37.89 -4.81
C ARG A 7 17.86 36.63 -4.12
N ARG A 8 16.94 35.84 -3.55
CA ARG A 8 17.29 34.58 -2.87
C ARG A 8 17.60 33.49 -3.91
N THR A 9 18.80 33.51 -4.47
CA THR A 9 19.32 32.43 -5.29
C THR A 9 19.45 31.16 -4.45
N GLY A 10 18.91 30.03 -4.93
CA GLY A 10 18.97 28.73 -4.25
C GLY A 10 17.92 28.46 -3.15
N ALA A 11 17.15 29.46 -2.70
CA ALA A 11 16.12 29.27 -1.67
C ALA A 11 14.70 29.03 -2.25
N HIS A 12 14.61 28.31 -3.37
CA HIS A 12 13.32 27.99 -3.99
C HIS A 12 12.64 26.83 -3.28
N ARG A 13 11.52 27.09 -2.60
CA ARG A 13 10.70 26.04 -2.00
C ARG A 13 9.60 25.61 -2.96
N ALA A 14 9.57 24.32 -3.29
CA ALA A 14 8.47 23.73 -4.02
C ALA A 14 7.22 23.67 -3.13
N ARG A 15 6.30 24.62 -3.32
CA ARG A 15 5.05 24.71 -2.53
C ARG A 15 3.90 23.85 -3.08
N SER A 16 4.06 23.26 -4.26
CA SER A 16 2.99 22.56 -4.95
C SER A 16 2.92 21.08 -4.57
N LEU A 17 1.84 20.68 -3.91
CA LEU A 17 1.49 19.28 -3.65
C LEU A 17 1.01 18.55 -4.92
N ARG A 18 0.75 19.26 -6.02
CA ARG A 18 0.27 18.69 -7.28
C ARG A 18 1.18 17.59 -7.81
N ARG A 19 2.50 17.72 -7.62
CA ARG A 19 3.48 16.71 -8.03
C ARG A 19 3.32 15.39 -7.26
N LEU A 20 2.88 15.45 -6.01
CA LEU A 20 2.71 14.28 -5.16
C LEU A 20 1.44 13.50 -5.49
N GLY A 21 0.34 14.19 -5.84
CA GLY A 21 -0.96 13.56 -6.10
C GLY A 21 -1.31 13.31 -7.57
N LYS A 22 -0.81 14.13 -8.52
CA LYS A 22 -1.14 14.02 -9.96
C LYS A 22 -0.01 13.42 -10.80
N GLY A 23 1.06 12.94 -10.15
CA GLY A 23 2.15 12.25 -10.83
C GLY A 23 1.72 10.87 -11.31
N LYS A 24 2.38 10.37 -12.36
CA LYS A 24 2.16 8.99 -12.86
C LYS A 24 2.68 7.92 -11.89
N ARG A 25 3.63 8.28 -11.02
CA ARG A 25 4.24 7.40 -10.01
C ARG A 25 3.40 7.39 -8.72
N ARG A 26 2.11 7.09 -8.83
CA ARG A 26 1.23 6.93 -7.67
C ARG A 26 1.34 5.52 -7.10
N ARG A 27 0.98 5.36 -5.83
CA ARG A 27 0.87 4.04 -5.20
C ARG A 27 -0.42 3.36 -5.66
N ARG A 28 -0.48 2.04 -5.52
CA ARG A 28 -1.71 1.28 -5.75
C ARG A 28 -2.83 1.76 -4.82
N ASP A 29 -4.03 1.79 -5.38
CA ASP A 29 -5.23 2.26 -4.69
C ASP A 29 -5.76 1.16 -3.73
N LEU A 30 -6.71 1.49 -2.86
CA LEU A 30 -7.16 0.56 -1.80
C LEU A 30 -7.98 -0.60 -2.36
N ASP A 31 -8.89 -0.28 -3.30
CA ASP A 31 -9.71 -1.22 -4.05
C ASP A 31 -8.89 -2.22 -4.86
N GLU A 32 -7.82 -1.76 -5.53
CA GLU A 32 -6.86 -2.64 -6.22
C GLU A 32 -6.24 -3.67 -5.25
N ILE A 33 -5.85 -3.22 -4.05
CA ILE A 33 -5.26 -4.10 -3.03
C ILE A 33 -6.27 -5.10 -2.47
N HIS A 34 -7.55 -4.74 -2.36
CA HIS A 34 -8.60 -5.71 -2.00
C HIS A 34 -8.76 -6.80 -3.06
N GLY A 35 -8.52 -6.49 -4.34
CA GLY A 35 -8.41 -7.51 -5.40
C GLY A 35 -7.21 -8.43 -5.20
N ASP A 36 -6.04 -7.85 -4.87
CA ASP A 36 -4.80 -8.58 -4.62
C ASP A 36 -4.85 -9.48 -3.36
N LEU A 37 -5.69 -9.13 -2.37
CA LEU A 37 -5.89 -9.89 -1.14
C LEU A 37 -6.68 -11.19 -1.33
N ARG A 38 -7.32 -11.39 -2.50
CA ARG A 38 -7.98 -12.66 -2.82
C ARG A 38 -6.95 -13.80 -2.86
N PRO A 39 -7.27 -15.00 -2.37
CA PRO A 39 -6.30 -16.08 -2.18
C PRO A 39 -5.52 -16.42 -3.47
N ASP A 40 -6.20 -16.43 -4.62
CA ASP A 40 -5.59 -16.74 -5.92
C ASP A 40 -4.54 -15.68 -6.33
N ALA A 41 -4.89 -14.40 -6.15
CA ALA A 41 -4.00 -13.28 -6.47
C ALA A 41 -2.86 -13.17 -5.46
N ALA A 42 -3.16 -13.36 -4.18
CA ALA A 42 -2.21 -13.32 -3.08
C ALA A 42 -1.14 -14.42 -3.24
N ALA A 43 -1.53 -15.65 -3.58
CA ALA A 43 -0.59 -16.76 -3.80
C ALA A 43 0.37 -16.45 -4.95
N ARG A 44 -0.14 -15.91 -6.07
CA ARG A 44 0.68 -15.50 -7.21
C ARG A 44 1.65 -14.37 -6.88
N LEU A 45 1.21 -13.40 -6.07
CA LEU A 45 2.02 -12.24 -5.68
C LEU A 45 3.04 -12.57 -4.58
N LEU A 46 2.77 -13.57 -3.74
CA LEU A 46 3.72 -14.06 -2.74
C LEU A 46 4.79 -14.94 -3.37
N ARG A 47 4.42 -15.77 -4.34
CA ARG A 47 5.32 -16.71 -5.03
C ARG A 47 5.71 -16.17 -6.41
N GLN A 48 6.24 -14.95 -6.44
CA GLN A 48 6.76 -14.36 -7.68
C GLN A 48 8.08 -15.03 -8.08
N GLU A 49 8.31 -15.16 -9.38
CA GLU A 49 9.61 -15.54 -9.90
C GLU A 49 10.64 -14.45 -9.56
N PRO A 50 11.89 -14.83 -9.26
CA PRO A 50 12.90 -13.87 -8.85
C PRO A 50 13.25 -12.93 -10.01
N ASP A 51 12.93 -11.65 -9.85
CA ASP A 51 13.15 -10.60 -10.85
C ASP A 51 14.34 -9.71 -10.43
N PRO A 52 15.46 -9.70 -11.16
CA PRO A 52 16.65 -8.93 -10.80
C PRO A 52 16.47 -7.41 -10.90
N ASP A 53 15.44 -6.92 -11.59
CA ASP A 53 15.19 -5.48 -11.72
C ASP A 53 14.46 -4.89 -10.49
N LEU A 54 13.92 -5.75 -9.62
CA LEU A 54 13.20 -5.38 -8.42
C LEU A 54 14.07 -5.55 -7.16
N PRO A 55 13.85 -4.72 -6.12
CA PRO A 55 14.61 -4.84 -4.88
C PRO A 55 14.32 -6.19 -4.21
N GLY A 56 15.37 -6.82 -3.67
CA GLY A 56 15.27 -8.15 -3.06
C GLY A 56 14.86 -9.24 -4.04
N CYS A 57 15.15 -9.06 -5.34
CA CYS A 57 14.75 -9.95 -6.41
C CYS A 57 13.25 -10.29 -6.41
N ALA A 58 12.39 -9.34 -6.05
CA ALA A 58 10.94 -9.51 -5.88
C ALA A 58 10.47 -10.50 -4.79
N GLN A 59 11.39 -11.09 -4.01
CA GLN A 59 11.06 -12.12 -3.01
C GLN A 59 10.39 -11.53 -1.76
N PHE A 60 10.84 -10.35 -1.31
CA PHE A 60 10.33 -9.74 -0.07
C PHE A 60 9.23 -8.72 -0.38
N TYR A 61 7.99 -9.21 -0.49
CA TYR A 61 6.85 -8.39 -0.92
C TYR A 61 5.74 -8.31 0.14
N CYS A 62 5.30 -7.08 0.45
CA CYS A 62 4.14 -6.84 1.31
C CYS A 62 2.89 -6.57 0.46
N LEU A 63 1.88 -7.45 0.55
CA LEU A 63 0.61 -7.33 -0.18
C LEU A 63 -0.14 -6.04 0.18
N HIS A 64 -0.28 -5.77 1.48
CA HIS A 64 -1.08 -4.66 2.01
C HIS A 64 -0.59 -3.28 1.56
N CYS A 65 0.72 -3.14 1.37
CA CYS A 65 1.36 -1.87 1.02
C CYS A 65 1.86 -1.83 -0.43
N ALA A 66 1.71 -2.93 -1.18
CA ALA A 66 2.21 -3.13 -2.53
C ALA A 66 3.66 -2.65 -2.71
N ARG A 67 4.56 -3.10 -1.81
CA ARG A 67 5.95 -2.63 -1.76
C ARG A 67 6.91 -3.80 -1.62
N TYR A 68 7.99 -3.73 -2.39
CA TYR A 68 9.12 -4.62 -2.33
C TYR A 68 10.20 -4.12 -1.36
N PHE A 69 10.89 -5.06 -0.73
CA PHE A 69 11.94 -4.85 0.26
C PHE A 69 13.22 -5.56 -0.17
N VAL A 70 14.36 -5.14 0.38
CA VAL A 70 15.67 -5.71 0.04
C VAL A 70 15.94 -6.97 0.85
N ASP A 71 15.57 -6.96 2.14
CA ASP A 71 15.85 -8.04 3.10
C ASP A 71 14.62 -8.39 3.96
N LEU A 72 14.59 -9.60 4.52
CA LEU A 72 13.56 -10.05 5.49
C LEU A 72 13.48 -9.17 6.74
N THR A 73 14.62 -8.68 7.24
CA THR A 73 14.67 -7.81 8.43
C THR A 73 13.91 -6.51 8.18
N SER A 74 14.12 -5.89 7.02
CA SER A 74 13.44 -4.65 6.63
C SER A 74 11.92 -4.84 6.45
N MET A 75 11.50 -6.03 6.02
CA MET A 75 10.09 -6.41 5.91
C MET A 75 9.44 -6.62 7.30
N LYS A 76 10.14 -7.28 8.22
CA LYS A 76 9.71 -7.43 9.63
C LYS A 76 9.55 -6.08 10.33
N GLU A 77 10.50 -5.17 10.15
CA GLU A 77 10.41 -3.80 10.67
C GLU A 77 9.23 -3.03 10.06
N HIS A 78 8.98 -3.23 8.75
CA HIS A 78 7.83 -2.65 8.08
C HIS A 78 6.51 -3.08 8.73
N PHE A 79 6.32 -4.35 9.05
CA PHE A 79 5.10 -4.84 9.70
C PHE A 79 4.87 -4.21 11.09
N ARG A 80 5.94 -3.94 11.83
CA ARG A 80 5.85 -3.26 13.13
C ARG A 80 5.53 -1.77 13.02
N SER A 81 5.83 -1.16 11.87
CA SER A 81 5.69 0.28 11.63
C SER A 81 4.24 0.79 11.68
N LYS A 82 4.07 2.05 12.07
CA LYS A 82 2.75 2.72 12.11
C LYS A 82 2.11 2.85 10.74
N VAL A 83 2.92 2.95 9.67
CA VAL A 83 2.43 3.08 8.30
C VAL A 83 1.69 1.81 7.88
N HIS A 84 2.26 0.65 8.18
CA HIS A 84 1.64 -0.64 7.89
C HIS A 84 0.36 -0.84 8.70
N LYS A 85 0.41 -0.61 10.02
CA LYS A 85 -0.77 -0.69 10.90
C LYS A 85 -1.91 0.23 10.46
N LYS A 86 -1.59 1.43 9.99
CA LYS A 86 -2.58 2.35 9.41
C LYS A 86 -3.21 1.77 8.14
N ARG A 87 -2.43 1.12 7.29
CA ARG A 87 -2.92 0.51 6.05
C ARG A 87 -3.84 -0.68 6.33
N LEU A 88 -3.51 -1.53 7.30
CA LEU A 88 -4.39 -2.62 7.74
C LEU A 88 -5.74 -2.09 8.24
N LYS A 89 -5.73 -0.99 9.00
CA LYS A 89 -6.97 -0.34 9.43
C LYS A 89 -7.79 0.19 8.26
N GLN A 90 -7.15 0.74 7.23
CA GLN A 90 -7.86 1.17 6.00
C GLN A 90 -8.46 0.01 5.22
N LEU A 91 -7.76 -1.13 5.16
CA LEU A 91 -8.24 -2.33 4.48
C LEU A 91 -9.26 -3.13 5.30
N SER A 92 -9.50 -2.76 6.56
CA SER A 92 -10.52 -3.40 7.39
C SER A 92 -11.95 -2.99 7.03
N GLU A 93 -12.09 -1.95 6.20
CA GLU A 93 -13.37 -1.48 5.68
C GLU A 93 -13.51 -1.99 4.24
N GLU A 94 -14.74 -2.33 3.84
CA GLU A 94 -15.03 -2.71 2.46
C GLU A 94 -14.64 -1.59 1.49
N PRO A 95 -14.00 -1.89 0.34
CA PRO A 95 -13.58 -0.87 -0.59
C PRO A 95 -14.79 -0.16 -1.22
N TYR A 96 -14.64 1.14 -1.44
CA TYR A 96 -15.64 1.93 -2.15
C TYR A 96 -15.78 1.44 -3.60
N THR A 97 -17.01 1.18 -4.03
CA THR A 97 -17.30 0.70 -5.38
C THR A 97 -18.19 1.67 -6.15
N GLN A 98 -18.18 1.58 -7.48
CA GLN A 98 -19.02 2.41 -8.34
C GLN A 98 -20.52 2.21 -8.04
N GLU A 99 -20.93 0.99 -7.71
CA GLU A 99 -22.31 0.68 -7.34
C GLU A 99 -22.74 1.45 -6.08
N GLU A 100 -21.84 1.63 -5.12
CA GLU A 100 -22.10 2.42 -3.92
C GLU A 100 -22.33 3.90 -4.28
N ALA A 101 -21.55 4.43 -5.25
CA ALA A 101 -21.74 5.77 -5.77
C ALA A 101 -23.12 5.96 -6.43
N GLU A 102 -23.54 4.98 -7.24
CA GLU A 102 -24.84 4.99 -7.92
C GLU A 102 -26.01 4.90 -6.93
N ARG A 103 -25.88 4.05 -5.89
CA ARG A 103 -26.85 3.98 -4.80
C ARG A 103 -26.96 5.32 -4.07
N ALA A 104 -25.83 5.98 -3.78
CA ALA A 104 -25.82 7.31 -3.16
C ALA A 104 -26.45 8.39 -4.07
N ALA A 105 -26.37 8.24 -5.39
CA ALA A 105 -27.03 9.09 -6.37
C ALA A 105 -28.55 8.81 -6.52
N GLY A 106 -29.10 7.87 -5.74
CA GLY A 106 -30.53 7.52 -5.76
C GLY A 106 -30.91 6.39 -6.72
N MET A 107 -29.94 5.70 -7.33
CA MET A 107 -30.17 4.57 -8.24
C MET A 107 -30.23 3.20 -7.50
N GLY A 108 -30.40 3.18 -6.17
CA GLY A 108 -30.54 1.95 -5.41
C GLY A 108 -30.76 2.16 -3.90
N SER A 109 -30.71 1.08 -3.13
CA SER A 109 -30.90 1.08 -1.68
C SER A 109 -29.59 1.22 -0.89
N TYR A 110 -29.64 1.90 0.25
CA TYR A 110 -28.49 2.04 1.15
C TYR A 110 -28.11 0.70 1.78
N ILE A 111 -26.81 0.37 1.74
CA ILE A 111 -26.23 -0.81 2.39
C ILE A 111 -25.04 -0.32 3.22
N PRO A 112 -24.97 -0.61 4.52
CA PRO A 112 -23.83 -0.21 5.34
C PRO A 112 -22.58 -1.03 4.96
N PRO A 113 -21.38 -0.42 5.00
CA PRO A 113 -20.14 -1.11 4.66
C PRO A 113 -19.83 -2.19 5.69
N LYS A 114 -19.40 -3.37 5.22
CA LYS A 114 -19.02 -4.48 6.09
C LYS A 114 -17.57 -4.32 6.54
N LYS A 115 -17.29 -4.81 7.76
CA LYS A 115 -15.92 -4.91 8.26
C LYS A 115 -15.28 -6.19 7.73
N VAL A 116 -14.11 -6.07 7.13
CA VAL A 116 -13.28 -7.17 6.64
C VAL A 116 -12.14 -7.38 7.64
N GLU A 117 -11.98 -8.61 8.13
CA GLU A 117 -10.82 -8.95 8.96
C GLU A 117 -9.60 -9.20 8.08
N VAL A 118 -8.67 -8.25 8.07
CA VAL A 118 -7.40 -8.39 7.33
C VAL A 118 -6.30 -8.80 8.30
N ARG A 119 -5.84 -10.05 8.19
CA ARG A 119 -4.70 -10.57 8.95
C ARG A 119 -3.41 -10.32 8.18
N THR A 120 -2.35 -9.98 8.90
CA THR A 120 -1.01 -9.83 8.32
C THR A 120 -0.51 -11.16 7.76
N GLN A 121 0.26 -11.09 6.67
CA GLN A 121 0.86 -12.26 6.04
C GLN A 121 1.78 -12.97 7.05
N PRO A 122 1.68 -14.30 7.21
CA PRO A 122 2.69 -15.05 7.95
C PRO A 122 4.01 -14.97 7.20
N ILE A 123 5.12 -14.88 7.93
CA ILE A 123 6.46 -14.91 7.34
C ILE A 123 6.82 -16.39 7.15
N ASP A 124 7.36 -16.77 6.00
CA ASP A 124 7.59 -18.18 5.66
C ASP A 124 8.47 -18.94 6.68
N GLU A 125 9.33 -18.26 7.43
CA GLU A 125 10.10 -18.84 8.54
C GLU A 125 9.22 -19.45 9.65
N GLU A 126 8.02 -18.91 9.87
CA GLU A 126 7.05 -19.46 10.83
C GLU A 126 6.36 -20.72 10.25
N VAL A 127 6.16 -20.74 8.93
CA VAL A 127 5.51 -21.85 8.20
C VAL A 127 6.46 -23.06 8.08
N GLU A 128 7.76 -22.82 7.91
CA GLU A 128 8.77 -23.89 7.87
C GLU A 128 9.02 -24.53 9.25
N MET A 129 8.92 -23.76 10.35
CA MET A 129 9.00 -24.31 11.71
C MET A 129 7.76 -25.15 12.09
N GLU A 130 6.57 -24.76 11.63
CA GLU A 130 5.35 -25.55 11.83
C GLU A 130 5.28 -26.80 10.96
N ALA A 131 5.85 -26.78 9.74
CA ALA A 131 5.90 -27.95 8.87
C ALA A 131 6.97 -29.00 9.29
N SER A 132 7.89 -28.61 10.17
CA SER A 132 8.98 -29.46 10.68
C SER A 132 8.71 -30.03 12.08
N SER A 133 7.54 -29.74 12.67
CA SER A 133 7.11 -30.22 14.00
C SER A 133 6.03 -31.29 13.90
#